data_AF-A0A7X7EAC6-F1
#
_entry.id   AF-A0A7X7EAC6-F1
#
_cell.length_a   1.000
_cell.length_b   1.000
_cell.length_c   1.000
_cell.angle_alpha   90.00
_cell.angle_beta   90.00
_cell.angle_gamma   90.00
#
_symmetry.space_group_name_H-M   'P 1'
#
loop_
_entity.id
_entity.type
_entity.pdbx_description
1 polymer ?
#
loop_
_entity_poly.entity_id
_entity_poly.type
_entity_poly.pdbx_seq_one_letter_code
_entity_poly.pdbx_strand_id
1 'polypeptide(L)'
;MDGLTPVDWGGIPGLDLDLRRERYYRVGVIPTFISERTPSPNRVNLKEELERANLDYLNRLQWLINTDTIYTGDKLIVEQDGFNNFTGFSNKNMQWHALSVLQLLGMRLPIDIHGVRFCEQERSTLIKAYLIEYEFLATKRRVHQKRGHMEASERGVYTGRKPIDVSLPLLDEVRQKLNAGRISLKEALAITKLSKATLYRKFKDLEESQNRKV
;
A
#
# COMPACT_ATOMS: atom_id res chain seq x y z
N MET A 1 -17.35 23.33 -27.32
CA MET A 1 -18.37 22.25 -27.24
C MET A 1 -17.61 20.95 -27.42
N ASP A 2 -17.56 20.10 -26.40
CA ASP A 2 -16.73 18.89 -26.35
C ASP A 2 -17.39 17.66 -27.00
N GLY A 3 -18.62 17.80 -27.53
CA GLY A 3 -19.31 16.78 -28.32
C GLY A 3 -19.79 15.56 -27.53
N LEU A 4 -19.66 15.59 -26.19
CA LEU A 4 -20.09 14.51 -25.32
C LEU A 4 -21.52 14.77 -24.82
N THR A 5 -22.38 13.77 -24.93
CA THR A 5 -23.78 13.85 -24.46
C THR A 5 -23.82 14.15 -22.96
N PRO A 6 -24.71 15.06 -22.50
CA PRO A 6 -24.92 15.31 -21.08
C PRO A 6 -25.38 14.02 -20.37
N VAL A 7 -24.98 13.88 -19.11
CA VAL A 7 -25.25 12.70 -18.31
C VAL A 7 -26.76 12.65 -17.98
N ASP A 8 -27.46 11.67 -18.56
CA ASP A 8 -28.93 11.50 -18.52
C ASP A 8 -29.50 11.27 -17.11
N TRP A 9 -28.74 10.68 -16.19
CA TRP A 9 -29.30 10.10 -14.96
C TRP A 9 -29.37 11.05 -13.74
N GLY A 10 -29.50 12.36 -13.92
CA GLY A 10 -29.65 13.32 -12.81
C GLY A 10 -28.41 13.52 -11.93
N GLY A 11 -27.32 12.82 -12.22
CA GLY A 11 -26.02 12.91 -11.55
C GLY A 11 -25.98 12.27 -10.16
N ILE A 12 -24.83 12.39 -9.48
CA ILE A 12 -24.68 11.95 -8.10
C ILE A 12 -24.82 13.19 -7.19
N PRO A 13 -25.84 13.28 -6.32
CA PRO A 13 -26.11 14.48 -5.52
C PRO A 13 -24.90 14.93 -4.70
N GLY A 14 -24.32 16.10 -5.01
CA GLY A 14 -23.11 16.61 -4.37
C GLY A 14 -21.79 16.30 -5.08
N LEU A 15 -21.82 15.78 -6.31
CA LEU A 15 -20.66 15.73 -7.22
C LEU A 15 -20.97 16.45 -8.52
N ASP A 16 -20.07 17.36 -8.90
CA ASP A 16 -20.12 18.07 -10.18
C ASP A 16 -19.48 17.20 -11.28
N LEU A 17 -20.34 16.47 -11.99
CA LEU A 17 -19.94 15.58 -13.07
C LEU A 17 -19.57 16.32 -14.36
N ASP A 18 -19.90 17.62 -14.49
CA ASP A 18 -19.55 18.44 -15.65
C ASP A 18 -18.04 18.71 -15.72
N LEU A 19 -17.33 18.57 -14.59
CA LEU A 19 -15.87 18.62 -14.54
C LEU A 19 -15.19 17.44 -15.26
N ARG A 20 -15.93 16.40 -15.65
CA ARG A 20 -15.48 15.20 -16.38
C ARG A 20 -14.14 14.62 -15.90
N ARG A 21 -13.93 14.60 -14.57
CA ARG A 21 -12.70 14.05 -13.99
C ARG A 21 -12.68 12.54 -14.13
N GLU A 22 -11.50 11.95 -14.31
CA GLU A 22 -11.33 10.49 -14.35
C GLU A 22 -11.88 9.84 -13.07
N ARG A 23 -11.76 10.51 -11.92
CA ARG A 23 -12.20 10.00 -10.62
C ARG A 23 -12.79 11.11 -9.76
N TYR A 24 -13.84 10.76 -9.06
CA TYR A 24 -14.46 11.57 -8.01
C TYR A 24 -14.38 10.80 -6.70
N TYR A 25 -13.99 11.49 -5.63
CA TYR A 25 -13.90 10.91 -4.30
C TYR A 25 -14.72 11.75 -3.33
N ARG A 26 -15.42 11.08 -2.41
CA ARG A 26 -16.04 11.69 -1.24
C ARG A 26 -15.28 11.21 -0.02
N VAL A 27 -14.93 12.14 0.86
CA VAL A 27 -14.22 11.84 2.11
C VAL A 27 -15.12 12.20 3.28
N GLY A 28 -15.09 11.39 4.34
CA GLY A 28 -15.84 11.67 5.56
C GLY A 28 -17.35 11.48 5.43
N VAL A 29 -17.82 10.79 4.39
CA VAL A 29 -19.24 10.46 4.19
C VAL A 29 -19.42 8.96 4.27
N ILE A 30 -20.41 8.52 5.03
CA ILE A 30 -20.85 7.13 5.06
C ILE A 30 -21.77 6.93 3.84
N PRO A 31 -21.45 6.01 2.92
CA PRO A 31 -22.31 5.72 1.77
C PRO A 31 -23.74 5.41 2.23
N THR A 32 -24.73 5.91 1.51
CA THR A 32 -26.16 5.70 1.80
C THR A 32 -26.48 4.22 2.01
N PHE A 33 -25.90 3.37 1.16
CA PHE A 33 -25.97 1.92 1.27
C PHE A 33 -25.67 1.42 2.69
N ILE A 34 -24.58 1.90 3.30
CA ILE A 34 -24.15 1.50 4.65
C ILE A 34 -25.01 2.17 5.71
N SER A 35 -25.32 3.46 5.58
CA SER A 35 -26.03 4.20 6.63
C SER A 35 -27.47 3.74 6.82
N GLU A 36 -28.15 3.30 5.76
CA GLU A 36 -29.55 2.84 5.83
C GLU A 36 -29.70 1.41 6.34
N ARG A 37 -28.60 0.62 6.31
CA ARG A 37 -28.57 -0.78 6.75
C ARG A 37 -27.90 -0.99 8.09
N THR A 38 -27.38 0.08 8.70
CA THR A 38 -26.72 0.00 9.99
C THR A 38 -27.42 0.88 11.00
N PRO A 39 -27.46 0.48 12.28
CA PRO A 39 -28.14 1.27 13.28
C PRO A 39 -27.49 2.65 13.41
N SER A 40 -28.32 3.63 13.79
CA SER A 40 -27.82 4.97 14.13
C SER A 40 -26.94 4.90 15.40
N PRO A 41 -25.83 5.66 15.48
CA PRO A 41 -24.99 5.70 16.67
C PRO A 41 -25.76 6.11 17.94
N ASN A 42 -26.84 6.88 17.79
CA ASN A 42 -27.65 7.40 18.89
C ASN A 42 -28.87 6.53 19.21
N ARG A 43 -28.94 5.30 18.67
CA ARG A 43 -30.06 4.39 18.90
C ARG A 43 -30.07 3.91 20.36
N VAL A 44 -31.24 3.98 21.01
CA VAL A 44 -31.41 3.67 22.45
C VAL A 44 -30.93 2.27 22.81
N ASN A 45 -31.25 1.28 21.98
CA ASN A 45 -30.92 -0.13 22.20
C ASN A 45 -29.65 -0.60 21.47
N LEU A 46 -28.77 0.32 21.02
CA LEU A 46 -27.58 -0.01 20.24
C LEU A 46 -26.65 -0.98 20.97
N LYS A 47 -26.48 -0.81 22.29
CA LYS A 47 -25.54 -1.63 23.08
C LYS A 47 -25.92 -3.12 23.05
N GLU A 48 -27.19 -3.43 23.31
CA GLU A 48 -27.69 -4.81 23.28
C GLU A 48 -27.56 -5.42 21.88
N GLU A 49 -27.78 -4.61 20.85
CA GLU A 49 -27.65 -5.01 19.46
C GLU A 49 -26.21 -5.33 19.07
N LEU A 50 -25.26 -4.53 19.52
CA LEU A 50 -23.83 -4.78 19.32
C LEU A 50 -23.40 -6.06 20.06
N GLU A 51 -23.86 -6.27 21.28
CA GLU A 51 -23.59 -7.49 22.05
C GLU A 51 -24.13 -8.74 21.31
N ARG A 52 -25.36 -8.70 20.77
CA ARG A 52 -25.92 -9.79 19.95
C ARG A 52 -25.13 -10.03 18.66
N ALA A 53 -24.58 -8.99 18.06
CA ALA A 53 -23.76 -9.07 16.85
C ALA A 53 -22.27 -9.38 17.12
N ASN A 54 -21.89 -9.63 18.38
CA ASN A 54 -20.50 -9.84 18.83
C ASN A 54 -19.57 -8.67 18.46
N LEU A 55 -20.02 -7.44 18.73
CA LEU A 55 -19.31 -6.19 18.46
C LEU A 55 -19.13 -5.37 19.74
N ASP A 56 -17.92 -4.86 19.97
CA ASP A 56 -17.62 -3.98 21.11
C ASP A 56 -18.01 -2.51 20.83
N TYR A 57 -18.08 -2.13 19.55
CA TYR A 57 -18.45 -0.80 19.09
C TYR A 57 -19.11 -0.88 17.71
N LEU A 58 -19.81 0.18 17.30
CA LEU A 58 -20.49 0.24 16.01
C LEU A 58 -19.50 0.34 14.84
N ASN A 59 -18.98 -0.81 14.43
CA ASN A 59 -18.34 -1.00 13.13
C ASN A 59 -19.41 -1.37 12.11
N ARG A 60 -19.74 -0.42 11.23
CA ARG A 60 -20.85 -0.56 10.27
C ARG A 60 -20.61 -1.67 9.24
N LEU A 61 -19.37 -1.89 8.80
CA LEU A 61 -19.10 -2.98 7.85
C LEU A 61 -19.23 -4.33 8.53
N GLN A 62 -18.66 -4.47 9.74
CA GLN A 62 -18.76 -5.72 10.49
C GLN A 62 -20.21 -6.01 10.91
N TRP A 63 -21.00 -4.98 11.21
CA TRP A 63 -22.44 -5.12 11.43
C TRP A 63 -23.15 -5.79 10.25
N LEU A 64 -22.90 -5.30 9.04
CA LEU A 64 -23.51 -5.84 7.82
C LEU A 64 -23.10 -7.29 7.52
N ILE A 65 -21.91 -7.69 7.95
CA ILE A 65 -21.40 -9.07 7.79
C ILE A 65 -21.97 -10.00 8.88
N ASN A 66 -22.09 -9.51 10.11
CA ASN A 66 -22.46 -10.32 11.28
C ASN A 66 -23.96 -10.44 11.49
N THR A 67 -24.78 -9.66 10.79
CA THR A 67 -26.22 -9.59 11.01
C THR A 67 -26.99 -9.76 9.71
N ASP A 68 -28.14 -10.42 9.78
CA ASP A 68 -29.03 -10.62 8.63
C ASP A 68 -29.92 -9.39 8.38
N THR A 69 -29.45 -8.17 8.69
CA THR A 69 -30.25 -6.96 8.50
C THR A 69 -30.44 -6.65 7.02
N ILE A 70 -31.69 -6.69 6.56
CA ILE A 70 -32.07 -6.39 5.18
C ILE A 70 -32.72 -5.01 5.12
N TYR A 71 -32.30 -4.19 4.14
CA TYR A 71 -32.98 -2.93 3.84
C TYR A 71 -34.12 -3.18 2.85
N THR A 72 -35.31 -2.67 3.15
CA THR A 72 -36.51 -2.93 2.35
C THR A 72 -36.50 -2.30 0.96
N GLY A 73 -35.65 -1.30 0.73
CA GLY A 73 -35.60 -0.57 -0.54
C GLY A 73 -34.85 -1.28 -1.66
N ASP A 74 -34.11 -2.35 -1.38
CA ASP A 74 -33.52 -3.22 -2.41
C ASP A 74 -33.27 -4.65 -1.90
N LYS A 75 -32.66 -5.50 -2.73
CA LYS A 75 -32.35 -6.91 -2.43
C LYS A 75 -30.84 -7.16 -2.30
N LEU A 76 -30.06 -6.13 -2.00
CA LEU A 76 -28.61 -6.24 -1.89
C LEU A 76 -28.24 -6.82 -0.52
N ILE A 77 -27.33 -7.79 -0.53
CA ILE A 77 -26.78 -8.45 0.66
C ILE A 77 -25.27 -8.18 0.67
N VAL A 78 -24.73 -7.90 1.86
CA VAL A 78 -23.28 -7.81 2.04
C VAL A 78 -22.76 -9.19 2.37
N GLU A 79 -22.08 -9.80 1.42
CA GLU A 79 -21.33 -11.02 1.66
C GLU A 79 -19.86 -10.66 1.87
N GLN A 80 -19.22 -11.37 2.80
CA GLN A 80 -17.78 -11.31 2.94
C GLN A 80 -17.16 -12.07 1.76
N ASP A 81 -16.82 -11.34 0.70
CA ASP A 81 -16.04 -11.91 -0.40
C ASP A 81 -14.60 -12.13 0.07
N GLY A 82 -14.27 -13.40 0.34
CA GLY A 82 -12.93 -13.94 0.53
C GLY A 82 -11.87 -12.96 1.04
N PHE A 83 -12.09 -12.37 2.21
CA PHE A 83 -11.11 -11.45 2.79
C PHE A 83 -9.88 -12.26 3.21
N ASN A 84 -8.79 -12.17 2.43
CA ASN A 84 -7.60 -13.03 2.53
C ASN A 84 -7.93 -14.54 2.45
N ASN A 85 -7.67 -15.17 1.29
CA ASN A 85 -7.59 -16.63 1.15
C ASN A 85 -6.40 -17.25 1.92
N PHE A 86 -5.95 -16.59 2.99
CA PHE A 86 -4.89 -17.08 3.83
C PHE A 86 -5.47 -18.18 4.71
N THR A 87 -5.33 -19.42 4.26
CA THR A 87 -5.99 -20.59 4.88
C THR A 87 -5.06 -21.43 5.76
N GLY A 88 -3.81 -21.02 5.98
CA GLY A 88 -2.90 -21.82 6.80
C GLY A 88 -1.57 -21.16 7.05
N PHE A 89 -0.82 -21.67 8.04
CA PHE A 89 0.41 -21.02 8.50
C PHE A 89 1.54 -21.03 7.48
N SER A 90 2.28 -19.93 7.38
CA SER A 90 3.51 -19.90 6.60
C SER A 90 4.61 -20.73 7.26
N ASN A 91 5.20 -21.66 6.51
CA ASN A 91 6.36 -22.46 6.93
C ASN A 91 7.71 -21.87 6.50
N LYS A 92 7.74 -20.67 5.90
CA LYS A 92 8.98 -20.06 5.37
C LYS A 92 10.00 -19.76 6.47
N ASN A 93 9.55 -19.12 7.54
CA ASN A 93 10.32 -18.89 8.75
C ASN A 93 9.35 -18.51 9.90
N MET A 94 9.88 -18.44 11.11
CA MET A 94 9.08 -18.15 12.30
C MET A 94 8.42 -16.77 12.28
N GLN A 95 9.07 -15.75 11.67
CA GLN A 95 8.49 -14.41 11.58
C GLN A 95 7.23 -14.42 10.71
N TRP A 96 7.30 -15.09 9.56
CA TRP A 96 6.16 -15.26 8.68
C TRP A 96 5.10 -16.16 9.31
N HIS A 97 5.48 -17.18 10.06
CA HIS A 97 4.54 -18.00 10.82
C HIS A 97 3.74 -17.16 11.84
N ALA A 98 4.42 -16.35 12.65
CA ALA A 98 3.76 -15.46 13.60
C ALA A 98 2.83 -14.45 12.90
N LEU A 99 3.27 -13.88 11.77
CA LEU A 99 2.42 -13.00 10.96
C LEU A 99 1.17 -13.71 10.43
N SER A 100 1.33 -14.94 9.95
CA SER A 100 0.23 -15.77 9.48
C SER A 100 -0.81 -16.03 10.56
N VAL A 101 -0.36 -16.33 11.79
CA VAL A 101 -1.26 -16.48 12.93
C VAL A 101 -1.99 -15.17 13.24
N LEU A 102 -1.29 -14.03 13.25
CA LEU A 102 -1.91 -12.72 13.47
C LEU A 102 -2.96 -12.37 12.41
N GLN A 103 -2.70 -12.69 11.13
CA GLN A 103 -3.64 -12.49 10.04
C GLN A 103 -4.92 -13.30 10.25
N LEU A 104 -4.78 -14.59 10.59
CA LEU A 104 -5.93 -15.48 10.87
C LEU A 104 -6.72 -15.03 12.10
N LEU A 105 -6.05 -14.64 13.19
CA LEU A 105 -6.68 -14.07 14.38
C LEU A 105 -7.44 -12.77 14.04
N GLY A 106 -6.89 -11.94 13.16
CA GLY A 106 -7.53 -10.72 12.69
C GLY A 106 -8.82 -10.96 11.91
N MET A 107 -8.97 -12.13 11.28
CA MET A 107 -10.17 -12.54 10.55
C MET A 107 -11.29 -13.06 11.45
N ARG A 108 -11.07 -13.15 12.78
CA ARG A 108 -12.04 -13.70 13.75
C ARG A 108 -12.52 -15.12 13.40
N LEU A 109 -11.71 -15.88 12.70
CA LEU A 109 -11.96 -17.30 12.45
C LEU A 109 -11.39 -18.15 13.59
N PRO A 110 -12.02 -19.28 13.96
CA PRO A 110 -11.38 -20.28 14.80
C PRO A 110 -10.08 -20.75 14.14
N ILE A 111 -9.01 -20.85 14.91
CA ILE A 111 -7.72 -21.31 14.40
C ILE A 111 -7.24 -22.53 15.17
N ASP A 112 -6.66 -23.49 14.44
CA ASP A 112 -6.00 -24.65 15.02
C ASP A 112 -4.50 -24.42 14.98
N ILE A 113 -3.86 -24.22 16.13
CA ILE A 113 -2.40 -24.11 16.23
C ILE A 113 -1.88 -25.37 16.92
N HIS A 114 -1.03 -26.14 16.25
CA HIS A 114 -0.42 -27.37 16.78
C HIS A 114 -1.44 -28.38 17.36
N GLY A 115 -2.62 -28.50 16.73
CA GLY A 115 -3.67 -29.41 17.18
C GLY A 115 -4.54 -28.88 18.32
N VAL A 116 -4.30 -27.65 18.78
CA VAL A 116 -5.15 -26.95 19.76
C VAL A 116 -6.02 -25.95 19.02
N ARG A 117 -7.34 -26.09 19.18
CA ARG A 117 -8.33 -25.17 18.64
C ARG A 117 -8.50 -23.98 19.55
N PHE A 118 -8.34 -22.78 19.00
CA PHE A 118 -8.56 -21.52 19.69
C PHE A 118 -9.85 -20.85 19.20
N CYS A 119 -10.64 -20.36 20.14
CA CYS A 119 -11.89 -19.66 19.89
C CYS A 119 -11.78 -18.17 20.27
N GLU A 120 -12.89 -17.44 20.17
CA GLU A 120 -12.92 -15.98 20.33
C GLU A 120 -12.45 -15.52 21.72
N GLN A 121 -12.66 -16.35 22.76
CA GLN A 121 -12.29 -16.05 24.14
C GLN A 121 -10.78 -15.82 24.31
N GLU A 122 -9.94 -16.63 23.66
CA GLU A 122 -8.48 -16.54 23.77
C GLU A 122 -7.87 -15.55 22.78
N ARG A 123 -8.65 -15.05 21.81
CA ARG A 123 -8.17 -14.24 20.68
C ARG A 123 -7.33 -13.04 21.12
N SER A 124 -7.80 -12.27 22.10
CA SER A 124 -7.08 -11.10 22.60
C SER A 124 -5.70 -11.45 23.16
N THR A 125 -5.63 -12.55 23.92
CA THR A 125 -4.39 -13.05 24.51
C THR A 125 -3.43 -13.54 23.43
N LEU A 126 -3.93 -14.30 22.45
CA LEU A 126 -3.14 -14.80 21.33
C LEU A 126 -2.59 -13.68 20.45
N ILE A 127 -3.40 -12.66 20.14
CA ILE A 127 -2.94 -11.50 19.37
C ILE A 127 -1.76 -10.84 20.08
N LYS A 128 -1.85 -10.62 21.40
CA LYS A 128 -0.77 -10.01 22.17
C LYS A 128 0.49 -10.87 22.14
N ALA A 129 0.37 -12.18 22.37
CA ALA A 129 1.49 -13.11 22.37
C ALA A 129 2.21 -13.14 21.02
N TYR A 130 1.46 -13.33 19.93
CA TYR A 130 2.03 -13.43 18.59
C TYR A 130 2.55 -12.08 18.06
N LEU A 131 2.01 -10.95 18.52
CA LEU A 131 2.54 -9.63 18.20
C LEU A 131 3.94 -9.43 18.80
N ILE A 132 4.12 -9.84 20.07
CA ILE A 132 5.43 -9.81 20.74
C ILE A 132 6.42 -10.73 20.01
N GLU A 133 6.01 -11.94 19.68
CA GLU A 133 6.84 -12.89 18.95
C GLU A 133 7.25 -12.35 17.57
N TYR A 134 6.30 -11.80 16.81
CA TYR A 134 6.57 -11.19 15.51
C TYR A 134 7.58 -10.05 15.61
N GLU A 135 7.41 -9.12 16.55
CA GLU A 135 8.31 -7.98 16.75
C GLU A 135 9.72 -8.42 17.18
N PHE A 136 9.81 -9.41 18.06
CA PHE A 136 11.10 -10.00 18.46
C PHE A 136 11.84 -10.58 17.26
N LEU A 137 11.16 -11.39 16.44
CA LEU A 137 11.74 -12.01 15.26
C LEU A 137 12.11 -10.98 14.18
N ALA A 138 11.26 -9.96 13.98
CA ALA A 138 11.53 -8.85 13.08
C ALA A 138 12.77 -8.06 13.51
N THR A 139 12.92 -7.80 14.80
CA THR A 139 14.08 -7.10 15.38
C THR A 139 15.35 -7.91 15.18
N LYS A 140 15.32 -9.20 15.50
CA LYS A 140 16.45 -10.11 15.28
C LYS A 140 16.89 -10.12 13.81
N ARG A 141 15.93 -10.19 12.87
CA ARG A 141 16.20 -10.11 11.42
C ARG A 141 16.86 -8.79 11.04
N ARG A 142 16.35 -7.64 11.53
CA ARG A 142 16.94 -6.32 11.26
C ARG A 142 18.38 -6.21 11.76
N VAL A 143 18.68 -6.74 12.95
CA VAL A 143 20.04 -6.75 13.50
C VAL A 143 20.99 -7.58 12.63
N HIS A 144 20.59 -8.79 12.24
CA HIS A 144 21.39 -9.62 11.34
C HIS A 144 21.59 -8.98 9.97
N GLN A 145 20.53 -8.39 9.40
CA GLN A 145 20.61 -7.67 8.13
C GLN A 145 21.57 -6.48 8.23
N LYS A 146 21.49 -5.69 9.30
CA LYS A 146 22.41 -4.56 9.54
C LYS A 146 23.86 -5.02 9.64
N ARG A 147 24.12 -6.12 10.37
CA ARG A 147 25.45 -6.71 10.46
C ARG A 147 25.98 -7.15 9.10
N GLY A 148 25.17 -7.86 8.31
CA GLY A 148 25.51 -8.26 6.95
C GLY A 148 25.79 -7.08 6.02
N HIS A 149 25.03 -5.98 6.16
CA HIS A 149 25.30 -4.75 5.40
C HIS A 149 26.64 -4.09 5.78
N MET A 150 27.00 -4.06 7.07
CA MET A 150 28.30 -3.53 7.52
C MET A 150 29.44 -4.38 6.95
N GLU A 151 29.37 -5.71 7.10
CA GLU A 151 30.38 -6.64 6.56
C GLU A 151 30.51 -6.52 5.02
N ALA A 152 29.39 -6.36 4.30
CA ALA A 152 29.40 -6.16 2.85
C ALA A 152 29.97 -4.80 2.43
N SER A 153 29.73 -3.75 3.22
CA SER A 153 30.31 -2.42 3.01
C SER A 153 31.81 -2.43 3.22
N GLU A 154 32.30 -3.10 4.28
CA GLU A 154 33.74 -3.27 4.56
C GLU A 154 34.45 -4.02 3.43
N ARG A 155 33.78 -5.01 2.82
CA ARG A 155 34.29 -5.76 1.66
C ARG A 155 34.16 -5.01 0.33
N GLY A 156 33.66 -3.78 0.32
CA GLY A 156 33.48 -2.97 -0.89
C GLY A 156 32.39 -3.47 -1.85
N VAL A 157 31.52 -4.39 -1.40
CA VAL A 157 30.43 -4.95 -2.24
C VAL A 157 29.32 -3.92 -2.46
N TYR A 158 29.08 -3.05 -1.48
CA TYR A 158 28.00 -2.06 -1.54
C TYR A 158 28.45 -0.76 -2.21
N THR A 159 28.38 -0.71 -3.54
CA THR A 159 28.70 0.49 -4.34
C THR A 159 27.49 1.40 -4.59
N GLY A 160 26.37 1.15 -3.90
CA GLY A 160 25.11 1.87 -4.10
C GLY A 160 24.38 1.46 -5.39
N ARG A 161 23.43 2.30 -5.83
CA ARG A 161 22.67 2.07 -7.06
C ARG A 161 23.62 2.05 -8.26
N LYS A 162 23.56 0.99 -9.08
CA LYS A 162 24.32 0.91 -10.35
C LYS A 162 24.06 2.19 -11.17
N PRO A 163 25.10 2.96 -11.55
CA PRO A 163 24.92 4.16 -12.34
C PRO A 163 24.21 3.85 -13.66
N ILE A 164 23.41 4.80 -14.16
CA ILE A 164 22.87 4.71 -15.51
C ILE A 164 24.06 4.72 -16.46
N ASP A 165 24.14 3.68 -17.28
CA ASP A 165 25.19 3.51 -18.26
C ASP A 165 24.88 4.38 -19.48
N VAL A 166 25.78 5.30 -19.78
CA VAL A 166 25.73 6.17 -20.95
C VAL A 166 27.15 6.22 -21.49
N SER A 167 27.30 5.98 -22.79
CA SER A 167 28.62 5.93 -23.41
C SER A 167 29.32 7.28 -23.28
N LEU A 168 30.61 7.24 -22.90
CA LEU A 168 31.44 8.45 -22.75
C LEU A 168 31.51 9.29 -24.05
N PRO A 169 31.64 8.70 -25.25
CA PRO A 169 31.63 9.47 -26.50
C PRO A 169 30.32 10.24 -26.72
N LEU A 170 29.18 9.63 -26.41
CA LEU A 170 27.88 10.28 -26.54
C LEU A 170 27.73 11.44 -25.55
N LEU A 171 28.20 11.27 -24.31
CA LEU A 171 28.18 12.35 -23.31
C LEU A 171 29.04 13.54 -23.75
N ASP A 172 30.23 13.28 -24.30
CA ASP A 172 31.12 14.35 -24.78
C ASP A 172 30.53 15.08 -25.99
N GLU A 173 29.97 14.35 -26.97
CA GLU A 173 29.30 14.92 -28.14
C GLU A 173 28.11 15.81 -27.73
N VAL A 174 27.24 15.31 -26.84
CA VAL A 174 26.09 16.07 -26.35
C VAL A 174 26.54 17.32 -25.59
N ARG A 175 27.60 17.24 -24.78
CA ARG A 175 28.19 18.39 -24.07
C ARG A 175 28.69 19.44 -25.05
N GLN A 176 29.47 19.05 -26.06
CA GLN A 176 30.00 19.97 -27.07
C GLN A 176 28.88 20.64 -27.87
N LYS A 177 27.87 19.89 -28.31
CA LYS A 177 26.73 20.44 -29.06
C LYS A 177 25.89 21.39 -28.21
N LEU A 178 25.70 21.08 -26.92
CA LEU A 178 24.96 21.93 -25.99
C LEU A 178 25.72 23.23 -25.70
N ASN A 179 27.03 23.15 -25.43
CA ASN A 179 27.87 24.33 -25.19
C ASN A 179 27.98 25.24 -26.42
N ALA A 180 27.99 24.66 -27.62
CA ALA A 180 27.96 25.41 -28.88
C ALA A 180 26.57 25.93 -29.27
N GLY A 181 25.54 25.73 -28.44
CA GLY A 181 24.16 26.15 -28.70
C GLY A 181 23.48 25.44 -29.89
N ARG A 182 24.04 24.31 -30.35
CA ARG A 182 23.53 23.55 -31.51
C ARG A 182 22.34 22.64 -31.18
N ILE A 183 22.20 22.29 -29.91
CA ILE A 183 21.04 21.55 -29.39
C ILE A 183 20.50 22.24 -28.15
N SER A 184 19.20 22.13 -27.93
CA SER A 184 18.58 22.62 -26.70
C SER A 184 18.81 21.65 -25.53
N LEU A 185 18.66 22.14 -24.30
CA LEU A 185 18.70 21.26 -23.12
C LEU A 185 17.63 20.15 -23.21
N LYS A 186 16.45 20.43 -23.77
CA LYS A 186 15.38 19.45 -23.93
C LYS A 186 15.80 18.30 -24.86
N GLU A 187 16.51 18.61 -25.95
CA GLU A 187 17.06 17.63 -26.88
C GLU A 187 18.19 16.81 -26.25
N ALA A 188 19.09 17.45 -25.49
CA ALA A 188 20.16 16.76 -24.78
C ALA A 188 19.61 15.72 -23.76
N LEU A 189 18.52 16.05 -23.06
CA LEU A 189 17.85 15.12 -22.15
C LEU A 189 17.18 13.96 -22.89
N ALA A 190 16.58 14.23 -24.07
CA ALA A 190 15.96 13.20 -24.89
C ALA A 190 17.00 12.20 -25.45
N ILE A 191 18.15 12.71 -25.93
CA ILE A 191 19.24 11.89 -26.49
C ILE A 191 19.88 11.01 -25.42
N THR A 192 20.20 11.58 -24.26
CA THR A 192 20.90 10.85 -23.19
C THR A 192 19.96 10.02 -22.32
N LYS A 193 18.65 10.28 -22.38
CA LYS A 193 17.62 9.71 -21.49
C LYS A 193 17.94 9.91 -20.00
N LEU A 194 18.70 10.96 -19.69
CA LEU A 194 19.08 11.34 -18.33
C LEU A 194 18.18 12.47 -17.82
N SER A 195 17.99 12.52 -16.50
CA SER A 195 17.43 13.71 -15.87
C SER A 195 18.45 14.86 -15.90
N LYS A 196 17.95 16.10 -15.85
CA LYS A 196 18.78 17.31 -15.88
C LYS A 196 19.93 17.26 -14.86
N ALA A 197 19.64 16.93 -13.61
CA ALA A 197 20.66 16.83 -12.57
C ALA A 197 21.70 15.73 -12.84
N THR A 198 21.25 14.57 -13.36
CA THR A 198 22.16 13.46 -13.69
C THR A 198 23.08 13.81 -14.86
N LEU A 199 22.56 14.51 -15.87
CA LEU A 199 23.31 14.95 -17.04
C LEU A 199 24.45 15.89 -16.64
N TYR A 200 24.15 16.94 -15.87
CA TYR A 200 25.19 17.88 -15.41
C TYR A 200 26.21 17.23 -14.49
N ARG A 201 25.79 16.32 -13.60
CA ARG A 201 26.74 15.55 -12.77
C ARG A 201 27.70 14.74 -13.64
N LYS A 202 27.19 14.06 -14.66
CA LYS A 202 28.01 13.28 -15.61
C LYS A 202 28.96 14.16 -16.43
N PHE A 203 28.57 15.38 -16.80
CA PHE A 203 29.47 16.33 -17.46
C PHE A 203 30.60 16.76 -16.54
N LYS A 204 30.30 17.02 -15.26
CA LYS A 204 31.33 17.33 -14.26
C LYS A 204 32.30 16.16 -14.05
N ASP A 205 31.77 14.95 -13.90
CA ASP A 205 32.59 13.74 -13.77
C ASP A 205 33.50 13.54 -15.00
N LEU A 206 32.99 13.83 -16.20
CA LEU A 206 33.74 13.78 -17.46
C LEU A 206 34.89 14.80 -17.47
N GLU A 207 34.62 16.06 -17.10
CA GLU A 207 35.63 17.12 -16.97
C GLU A 207 36.74 16.76 -15.98
N GLU A 208 36.36 16.26 -14.79
CA GLU A 208 37.32 15.83 -13.77
C GLU A 208 38.16 14.63 -14.26
N SER A 209 37.58 13.72 -15.04
CA SER A 209 38.30 12.58 -15.61
C SER A 209 39.27 12.99 -16.74
N GLN A 210 38.93 14.01 -17.51
CA GLN A 210 39.79 14.58 -18.56
C GLN A 210 40.95 15.36 -17.92
N ASN A 211 40.69 16.14 -16.87
CA ASN A 211 41.72 16.91 -16.16
C ASN A 211 42.70 16.04 -15.34
N ARG A 212 42.30 14.85 -14.90
CA ARG A 212 43.21 13.91 -14.19
C ARG A 212 44.13 13.11 -15.12
N LYS A 213 43.90 13.15 -16.44
CA LYS A 213 44.69 12.45 -17.46
C LYS A 213 45.72 13.35 -18.16
N VAL A 214 45.76 14.64 -17.78
CA VAL A 214 46.76 15.64 -18.19
C VAL A 214 47.73 15.83 -17.03
#